data_AF-A0A150JVF4-F1
#
_entry.id   AF-A0A150JVF4-F1
#
_cell.length_a   1.000
_cell.length_b   1.000
_cell.length_c   1.000
_cell.angle_alpha   90.00
_cell.angle_beta   90.00
_cell.angle_gamma   90.00
#
_symmetry.space_group_name_H-M   'P 1'
#
loop_
_entity.id
_entity.type
_entity.pdbx_description
1 polymer ?
#
loop_
_entity_poly.entity_id
_entity_poly.type
_entity_poly.pdbx_seq_one_letter_code
_entity_poly.pdbx_strand_id
1 'polypeptide(L)'
;MKTGSGRQGAAIQYGKHVKVTSKNYAVYQNFNWQKKNIRAVNKTYLAKYIYYHINGLSYLSLYDNKGKWIGYINAKAVKSK
;
A
#
# COMPACT_ATOMS: atom_id res chain seq x y z
N MET A 1 -22.66 -2.00 2.94
CA MET A 1 -21.31 -1.36 3.04
C MET A 1 -20.28 -2.44 2.77
N LYS A 2 -19.24 -2.19 1.97
CA LYS A 2 -18.21 -3.22 1.65
C LYS A 2 -17.33 -3.45 2.87
N THR A 3 -17.80 -4.18 3.87
CA THR A 3 -17.03 -4.50 5.06
C THR A 3 -15.99 -5.54 4.66
N GLY A 4 -14.71 -5.15 4.53
CA GLY A 4 -13.65 -6.13 4.40
C GLY A 4 -13.62 -6.95 5.69
N SER A 5 -13.83 -8.26 5.60
CA SER A 5 -13.99 -9.17 6.74
C SER A 5 -12.71 -9.35 7.59
N GLY A 6 -11.65 -8.59 7.31
CA GLY A 6 -10.37 -8.64 8.01
C GLY A 6 -10.05 -7.32 8.72
N ARG A 7 -9.03 -7.35 9.60
CA ARG A 7 -8.56 -6.20 10.40
C ARG A 7 -8.21 -4.94 9.60
N GLN A 8 -8.14 -5.05 8.28
CA GLN A 8 -7.62 -4.06 7.35
C GLN A 8 -8.74 -3.25 6.71
N GLY A 9 -9.99 -3.64 6.97
CA GLY A 9 -11.18 -2.96 6.47
C GLY A 9 -11.41 -3.17 4.98
N ALA A 10 -12.30 -2.34 4.44
CA ALA A 10 -12.68 -2.33 3.04
C ALA A 10 -11.52 -1.90 2.13
N ALA A 11 -11.44 -2.48 0.92
CA ALA A 11 -10.66 -1.89 -0.16
C ALA A 11 -11.39 -0.63 -0.67
N ILE A 12 -10.79 0.54 -0.47
CA ILE A 12 -11.34 1.81 -0.93
C ILE A 12 -10.54 2.28 -2.14
N GLN A 13 -11.22 2.62 -3.22
CA GLN A 13 -10.57 3.11 -4.43
C GLN A 13 -9.85 4.43 -4.14
N TYR A 14 -8.56 4.49 -4.47
CA TYR A 14 -7.71 5.66 -4.24
C TYR A 14 -7.22 6.26 -5.56
N GLY A 15 -6.66 5.42 -6.45
CA GLY A 15 -6.34 5.80 -7.84
C GLY A 15 -5.29 6.89 -8.02
N LYS A 16 -4.37 7.11 -7.07
CA LYS A 16 -3.34 8.17 -7.18
C LYS A 16 -1.93 7.60 -7.36
N HIS A 17 -1.08 8.35 -8.06
CA HIS A 17 0.34 8.05 -8.13
C HIS A 17 1.04 8.52 -6.86
N VAL A 18 1.82 7.65 -6.24
CA VAL A 18 2.55 7.92 -5.01
C VAL A 18 4.01 7.54 -5.18
N LYS A 19 4.91 8.38 -4.66
CA LYS A 19 6.34 8.09 -4.61
C LYS A 19 6.69 7.55 -3.23
N VAL A 20 7.33 6.39 -3.19
CA VAL A 20 7.83 5.84 -1.92
C VAL A 20 9.08 6.63 -1.53
N THR A 21 8.99 7.39 -0.46
CA THR A 21 10.11 8.24 0.01
C THR A 21 10.83 7.63 1.21
N SER A 22 10.18 6.75 1.96
CA SER A 22 10.76 6.18 3.17
C SER A 22 11.35 4.79 2.93
N LYS A 23 12.60 4.62 3.38
CA LYS A 23 13.31 3.33 3.41
C LYS A 23 12.99 2.47 4.62
N ASN A 24 12.32 3.04 5.61
CA ASN A 24 12.05 2.38 6.90
C ASN A 24 10.80 1.49 6.86
N TYR A 25 10.02 1.54 5.78
CA TYR A 25 8.80 0.75 5.65
C TYR A 25 9.01 -0.38 4.65
N ALA A 26 8.74 -1.60 5.11
CA ALA A 26 8.68 -2.76 4.25
C ALA A 26 7.42 -2.73 3.37
N VAL A 27 7.53 -3.32 2.19
CA VAL A 27 6.36 -3.68 1.38
C VAL A 27 5.88 -5.04 1.85
N TYR A 28 4.58 -5.18 2.09
CA TYR A 28 3.95 -6.41 2.55
C TYR A 28 3.25 -7.12 1.40
N GLN A 29 3.31 -8.45 1.40
CA GLN A 29 2.60 -9.31 0.45
C GLN A 29 1.13 -9.49 0.85
N ASN A 30 0.84 -9.40 2.13
CA ASN A 30 -0.52 -9.50 2.63
C ASN A 30 -0.58 -8.83 3.99
N PHE A 31 -1.78 -8.85 4.54
CA PHE A 31 -2.03 -8.29 5.84
C PHE A 31 -1.74 -9.23 7.01
N ASN A 32 -1.04 -10.35 6.74
CA ASN A 32 -0.40 -11.19 7.76
C ASN A 32 1.04 -10.72 8.02
N TRP A 33 1.38 -9.48 7.63
CA TRP A 33 2.69 -8.86 7.83
C TRP A 33 3.86 -9.57 7.14
N GLN A 34 3.57 -10.44 6.16
CA GLN A 34 4.61 -11.07 5.35
C GLN A 34 5.29 -10.01 4.48
N LYS A 35 6.59 -9.81 4.67
CA LYS A 35 7.38 -8.81 3.96
C LYS A 35 7.81 -9.36 2.59
N LYS A 36 7.78 -8.50 1.57
CA LYS A 36 8.39 -8.75 0.27
C LYS A 36 9.84 -8.26 0.30
N ASN A 37 10.76 -9.08 -0.23
CA ASN A 37 12.15 -8.68 -0.40
C ASN A 37 12.33 -7.81 -1.66
N ILE A 38 11.80 -6.58 -1.61
CA ILE A 38 11.91 -5.62 -2.72
C ILE A 38 12.31 -4.23 -2.23
N ARG A 39 13.06 -3.51 -3.07
CA ARG A 39 13.37 -2.08 -2.85
C ARG A 39 12.42 -1.22 -3.67
N ALA A 40 11.41 -0.67 -2.98
CA ALA A 40 10.39 0.22 -3.54
C ALA A 40 10.74 1.72 -3.38
N VAL A 41 11.74 2.06 -2.56
CA VAL A 41 12.16 3.45 -2.28
C VAL A 41 12.55 4.19 -3.57
N ASN A 42 12.24 5.49 -3.62
CA ASN A 42 12.47 6.41 -4.73
C ASN A 42 11.75 6.04 -6.04
N LYS A 43 10.87 5.04 -6.02
CA LYS A 43 10.04 4.66 -7.17
C LYS A 43 8.63 5.22 -7.00
N THR A 44 8.01 5.49 -8.14
CA THR A 44 6.62 5.92 -8.22
C THR A 44 5.76 4.72 -8.56
N TYR A 45 4.64 4.57 -7.86
CA TYR A 45 3.68 3.50 -8.06
C TYR A 45 2.28 4.08 -8.13
N LEU A 46 1.37 3.36 -8.79
CA LEU A 46 -0.05 3.63 -8.73
C LEU A 46 -0.63 2.99 -7.47
N ALA A 47 -1.09 3.81 -6.53
CA ALA A 47 -1.86 3.34 -5.39
C ALA A 47 -3.32 3.21 -5.80
N LYS A 48 -3.73 2.00 -6.23
CA LYS A 48 -5.12 1.76 -6.69
C LYS A 48 -6.12 1.77 -5.55
N TYR A 49 -5.74 1.18 -4.41
CA TYR A 49 -6.61 1.02 -3.26
C TYR A 49 -5.92 1.46 -1.97
N ILE A 50 -6.72 1.96 -1.03
CA ILE A 50 -6.35 2.26 0.36
C ILE A 50 -7.18 1.40 1.31
N TYR A 51 -6.56 0.98 2.40
CA TYR A 51 -7.13 0.13 3.45
C TYR A 51 -6.90 0.81 4.80
N TYR A 52 -7.98 1.13 5.50
CA TYR A 52 -7.91 1.70 6.84
C TYR A 52 -7.94 0.56 7.86
N HIS A 53 -6.77 0.24 8.40
CA HIS A 53 -6.63 -0.84 9.36
C HIS A 53 -7.08 -0.38 10.75
N ILE A 54 -7.66 -1.29 11.53
CA ILE A 54 -8.14 -1.02 12.89
C ILE A 54 -7.05 -0.57 13.87
N ASN A 55 -5.77 -0.63 13.48
CA ASN A 55 -4.65 -0.17 14.29
C ASN A 55 -4.37 1.33 14.11
N GLY A 56 -5.23 2.05 13.37
CA GLY A 56 -5.07 3.47 13.05
C GLY A 56 -4.10 3.75 11.90
N LEU A 57 -3.51 2.71 11.29
CA LEU A 57 -2.62 2.86 10.13
C LEU A 57 -3.40 2.61 8.82
N SER A 58 -2.98 3.30 7.77
CA SER A 58 -3.52 3.12 6.43
C SER A 58 -2.50 2.42 5.54
N TYR A 59 -2.96 1.49 4.73
CA TYR A 59 -2.13 0.73 3.79
C TYR A 59 -2.58 0.96 2.36
N LEU A 60 -1.63 1.23 1.48
CA LEU A 60 -1.87 1.45 0.06
C LEU A 60 -1.47 0.21 -0.73
N SER A 61 -2.32 -0.22 -1.65
CA SER A 61 -2.01 -1.27 -2.62
C SER A 61 -1.30 -0.67 -3.83
N LEU A 62 0.00 -0.96 -3.95
CA LEU A 62 0.88 -0.41 -4.96
C LEU A 62 0.90 -1.28 -6.22
N TYR A 63 0.86 -0.62 -7.37
CA TYR A 63 1.00 -1.21 -8.69
C TYR A 63 2.11 -0.49 -9.46
N ASP A 64 2.91 -1.22 -10.22
CA ASP A 64 3.89 -0.61 -11.12
C ASP A 64 3.23 -0.02 -12.38
N ASN A 65 4.05 0.61 -13.22
CA ASN A 65 3.63 1.18 -14.50
C ASN A 65 3.15 0.14 -15.53
N LYS A 66 3.40 -1.16 -15.30
CA LYS A 66 2.90 -2.28 -16.10
C LYS A 66 1.59 -2.84 -15.54
N GLY A 67 1.04 -2.26 -14.48
CA GLY A 67 -0.15 -2.74 -13.80
C GLY A 67 0.09 -3.98 -12.94
N LYS A 68 1.34 -4.40 -12.71
CA LYS A 68 1.68 -5.50 -11.82
C LYS A 68 1.56 -5.05 -10.38
N TRP A 69 0.85 -5.83 -9.58
CA TRP A 69 0.72 -5.59 -8.16
C TRP A 69 2.05 -5.85 -7.43
N ILE A 70 2.52 -4.83 -6.71
CA ILE A 70 3.81 -4.82 -6.04
C ILE A 70 3.68 -5.23 -4.59
N GLY A 71 2.65 -4.75 -3.90
CA GLY A 71 2.44 -5.04 -2.48
C GLY A 71 1.64 -3.97 -1.76
N TYR A 72 1.46 -4.16 -0.46
CA TYR A 72 0.91 -3.17 0.45
C TYR A 72 2.02 -2.38 1.12
N ILE A 73 1.90 -1.07 1.19
CA ILE A 73 2.83 -0.22 1.94
C ILE A 73 2.06 0.68 2.91
N ASN A 74 2.68 1.08 4.01
CA ASN A 74 2.09 2.09 4.89
C ASN A 74 1.96 3.43 4.14
N ALA A 75 0.81 4.09 4.23
CA ALA A 75 0.57 5.38 3.59
C ALA A 75 1.55 6.47 4.06
N LYS A 76 2.07 6.38 5.29
CA LYS A 76 3.12 7.29 5.81
C LYS A 76 4.47 7.11 5.13
N ALA A 77 4.68 6.01 4.40
CA ALA A 77 5.94 5.73 3.70
C ALA A 77 6.03 6.43 2.33
N VAL A 78 4.91 6.96 1.85
CA VAL A 78 4.81 7.53 0.51
C VAL A 78 4.40 9.00 0.58
N LYS A 79 4.74 9.74 -0.47
CA LYS A 79 4.18 11.06 -0.73
C LYS A 79 3.34 11.00 -2.00
N SER A 80 2.19 11.66 -1.96
CA SER A 80 1.43 12.00 -3.16
C SER A 80 2.36 12.73 -4.13
N LYS A 81 2.33 12.34 -5.40
CA LYS A 81 2.96 13.11 -6.46
C LYS A 81 1.96 14.11 -7.04
#